data_AF-A0A9J6C300-F1
#
_entry.id   AF-A0A9J6C300-F1
#
_cell.length_a   1.000
_cell.length_b   1.000
_cell.length_c   1.000
_cell.angle_alpha   90.00
_cell.angle_beta   90.00
_cell.angle_gamma   90.00
#
_symmetry.space_group_name_H-M   'P 1'
#
loop_
_entity.id
_entity.type
_entity.pdbx_description
1 polymer ?
#
loop_
_entity_poly.entity_id
_entity_poly.type
_entity_poly.pdbx_seq_one_letter_code
_entity_poly.pdbx_strand_id
1 'polypeptide(L)'
;MIASIPCSGFSSGQKIPIAVKYFNNSSVEVEQTKISLKRIITYITKPPKKNRKVTTDVIIEKFLSGVSINESLEIECTIAIPKTLNTSIGFCNLIEIKYDLEIEGVVSDCHINPQVHFPITIGNQPIDLNFNQSQSSLPPTFDQLSLRNNFQDERPPSFEEAIKMPKLKLNYQQ
;
A
#
# COMPACT_ATOMS: atom_id res chain seq x y z
N MET A 1 -6.22 11.32 -23.33
CA MET A 1 -6.46 11.10 -21.89
C MET A 1 -5.15 11.25 -21.15
N ILE A 2 -5.14 11.99 -20.05
CA ILE A 2 -3.99 12.14 -19.14
C ILE A 2 -4.48 11.76 -17.75
N ALA A 3 -3.70 11.02 -16.97
CA ALA A 3 -4.03 10.71 -15.60
C ALA A 3 -2.84 10.96 -14.67
N SER A 4 -3.12 11.21 -13.39
CA SER A 4 -2.09 11.41 -12.37
C SER A 4 -2.52 10.85 -11.02
N ILE A 5 -1.54 10.33 -10.30
CA ILE A 5 -1.62 9.91 -8.90
C ILE A 5 -0.48 10.58 -8.11
N PRO A 6 -0.63 10.82 -6.80
CA PRO A 6 0.35 11.59 -6.02
C PRO A 6 1.70 10.90 -5.87
N CYS A 7 1.69 9.57 -5.79
CA CYS A 7 2.87 8.73 -5.61
C CYS A 7 2.60 7.32 -6.14
N SER A 8 3.65 6.52 -6.29
CA SER A 8 3.56 5.10 -6.67
C SER A 8 3.55 4.14 -5.46
N GLY A 9 3.64 4.65 -4.24
CA GLY A 9 3.69 3.86 -3.01
C GLY A 9 2.50 4.18 -2.10
N PHE A 10 1.75 3.15 -1.72
CA PHE A 10 0.58 3.23 -0.85
C PHE A 10 0.59 2.12 0.20
N SER A 11 -0.35 2.18 1.15
CA SER A 11 -0.51 1.16 2.18
C SER A 11 -1.87 0.49 2.17
N SER A 12 -1.92 -0.71 2.71
CA SER A 12 -3.17 -1.45 2.92
C SER A 12 -4.17 -0.61 3.71
N GLY A 13 -5.41 -0.49 3.21
CA GLY A 13 -6.43 0.36 3.84
C GLY A 13 -6.39 1.84 3.43
N GLN A 14 -5.35 2.29 2.72
CA GLN A 14 -5.24 3.67 2.24
C GLN A 14 -6.15 3.91 1.04
N LYS A 15 -6.45 5.18 0.79
CA LYS A 15 -7.16 5.66 -0.39
C LYS A 15 -6.17 6.21 -1.42
N ILE A 16 -6.31 5.80 -2.68
CA ILE A 16 -5.53 6.34 -3.81
C ILE A 16 -6.38 7.44 -4.47
N PRO A 17 -5.97 8.71 -4.37
CA PRO A 17 -6.59 9.78 -5.14
C PRO A 17 -6.07 9.73 -6.58
N ILE A 18 -6.98 9.89 -7.53
CA ILE A 18 -6.74 9.78 -8.97
C ILE A 18 -7.40 10.98 -9.64
N ALA A 19 -6.63 11.70 -10.45
CA ALA A 19 -7.14 12.75 -11.34
C ALA A 19 -6.99 12.30 -12.79
N VAL A 20 -8.07 12.40 -13.57
CA VAL A 20 -8.11 12.05 -15.00
C VAL A 20 -8.60 13.25 -15.79
N LYS A 21 -7.84 13.62 -16.82
CA LYS A 21 -8.15 14.69 -17.77
C LYS A 21 -8.38 14.11 -19.15
N TYR A 22 -9.54 14.42 -19.71
CA TYR A 22 -9.88 14.13 -21.08
C TYR A 22 -9.82 15.39 -21.93
N PHE A 23 -9.29 15.20 -23.13
CA PHE A 23 -9.34 16.16 -24.23
C PHE A 23 -9.87 15.36 -25.42
N ASN A 24 -11.18 15.14 -25.47
CA ASN A 24 -11.80 14.30 -26.49
C ASN A 24 -12.07 15.12 -27.75
N ASN A 25 -11.03 15.37 -28.55
CA ASN A 25 -11.19 16.03 -29.86
C ASN A 25 -11.49 15.02 -30.99
N SER A 26 -12.02 13.84 -30.63
CA SER A 26 -12.37 12.79 -31.58
C SER A 26 -13.86 12.84 -31.93
N SER A 27 -14.26 12.12 -32.98
CA SER A 27 -15.67 11.96 -33.36
C SER A 27 -16.39 10.84 -32.59
N VAL A 28 -15.74 10.25 -31.58
CA VAL A 28 -16.26 9.11 -30.82
C VAL A 28 -16.38 9.52 -29.35
N GLU A 29 -17.50 9.16 -28.74
CA GLU A 29 -17.73 9.39 -27.32
C GLU A 29 -16.95 8.35 -26.48
N VAL A 30 -16.38 8.81 -25.37
CA VAL A 30 -15.92 7.90 -24.32
C VAL A 30 -17.14 7.58 -23.48
N GLU A 31 -17.67 6.36 -23.55
CA GLU A 31 -18.91 5.97 -22.85
C GLU A 31 -18.71 5.99 -21.33
N GLN A 32 -17.58 5.46 -20.86
CA GLN A 32 -17.27 5.32 -19.44
C GLN A 32 -15.77 5.41 -19.17
N THR A 33 -15.43 5.89 -17.97
CA THR A 33 -14.06 5.77 -17.45
C THR A 33 -14.00 4.60 -16.48
N LYS A 34 -13.24 3.58 -16.82
CA LYS A 34 -13.00 2.39 -16.00
C LYS A 34 -11.66 2.52 -15.28
N ILE A 35 -11.67 2.34 -13.97
CA ILE A 35 -10.47 2.34 -13.13
C ILE A 35 -10.37 0.98 -12.45
N SER A 36 -9.25 0.28 -12.65
CA SER A 36 -9.04 -1.06 -12.12
C SER A 36 -7.71 -1.15 -11.38
N LEU A 37 -7.75 -1.58 -10.13
CA LEU A 37 -6.56 -2.02 -9.41
C LEU A 37 -6.37 -3.52 -9.65
N LYS A 38 -5.35 -3.89 -10.41
CA LYS A 38 -5.03 -5.28 -10.76
C LYS A 38 -3.85 -5.77 -9.93
N ARG A 39 -3.94 -7.01 -9.45
CA ARG A 39 -2.84 -7.74 -8.79
C ARG A 39 -2.30 -8.77 -9.77
N ILE A 40 -1.03 -8.64 -10.10
CA ILE A 40 -0.31 -9.52 -11.03
C ILE A 40 0.58 -10.44 -10.20
N ILE A 41 0.25 -11.72 -10.16
CA ILE A 41 0.98 -12.77 -9.45
C ILE A 41 1.79 -13.57 -10.47
N THR A 42 3.09 -13.59 -10.28
CA THR A 42 4.03 -14.35 -11.09
C THR A 42 4.59 -15.51 -10.27
N TYR A 43 4.30 -16.74 -10.68
CA TYR A 43 4.89 -17.97 -10.15
C TYR A 43 6.09 -18.36 -11.00
N ILE A 44 7.22 -18.62 -10.35
CA ILE A 44 8.52 -18.92 -10.98
C ILE A 44 9.00 -20.28 -10.47
N THR A 45 9.30 -21.20 -11.39
CA THR A 45 9.89 -22.51 -11.04
C THR A 45 11.41 -22.48 -11.12
N LYS A 46 12.06 -23.27 -10.26
CA LYS A 46 13.52 -23.46 -10.23
C LYS A 46 13.98 -24.56 -11.22
N PRO A 47 15.28 -24.62 -11.55
CA PRO A 47 15.84 -25.64 -12.46
C PRO A 47 15.49 -27.09 -12.04
N PRO A 48 15.49 -28.05 -12.98
CA PRO A 48 16.06 -28.00 -14.33
C PRO A 48 15.18 -27.33 -15.40
N LYS A 49 13.88 -27.13 -15.14
CA LYS A 49 12.98 -26.41 -16.07
C LYS A 49 12.50 -25.10 -15.42
N LYS A 50 12.96 -23.97 -15.96
CA LYS A 50 12.45 -22.63 -15.60
C LYS A 50 11.16 -22.38 -16.36
N ASN A 51 10.06 -22.23 -15.62
CA ASN A 51 8.76 -21.83 -16.14
C ASN A 51 8.27 -20.62 -15.34
N ARG A 52 7.49 -19.77 -16.00
CA ARG A 52 6.85 -18.60 -15.41
C ARG A 52 5.36 -18.67 -15.72
N LYS A 53 4.52 -18.69 -14.68
CA LYS A 53 3.07 -18.58 -14.81
C LYS A 53 2.64 -17.24 -14.25
N VAL A 54 1.92 -16.46 -15.04
CA VAL A 54 1.38 -15.16 -14.62
C VAL A 54 -0.13 -15.28 -14.48
N THR A 55 -0.66 -14.82 -13.36
CA THR A 55 -2.09 -14.71 -13.07
C THR A 55 -2.39 -13.25 -12.72
N THR A 56 -3.51 -12.72 -13.21
CA THR A 56 -3.93 -11.35 -12.93
C THR A 56 -5.32 -11.36 -12.31
N ASP A 57 -5.45 -10.76 -11.12
CA ASP A 57 -6.72 -10.61 -10.41
C ASP A 57 -7.13 -9.13 -10.40
N VAL A 58 -8.40 -8.83 -10.69
CA VAL A 58 -8.94 -7.48 -10.46
C VAL A 58 -9.36 -7.38 -9.00
N ILE A 59 -8.71 -6.49 -8.26
CA ILE A 59 -8.97 -6.31 -6.82
C ILE A 59 -10.04 -5.25 -6.57
N ILE A 60 -10.00 -4.17 -7.36
CA ILE A 60 -10.96 -3.08 -7.30
C ILE A 60 -11.29 -2.73 -8.74
N GLU A 61 -12.57 -2.47 -8.98
CA GLU A 61 -13.05 -1.90 -10.22
C GLU A 61 -14.00 -0.75 -9.88
N LYS A 62 -13.84 0.38 -10.56
CA LYS A 62 -14.69 1.55 -10.41
C LYS A 62 -15.01 2.12 -11.78
N PHE A 63 -16.28 2.43 -11.99
CA PHE A 63 -16.77 3.07 -13.19
C PHE A 63 -17.17 4.51 -12.87
N LEU A 64 -16.77 5.42 -13.74
CA LEU A 64 -17.12 6.83 -13.71
C LEU A 64 -17.71 7.22 -15.06
N SER A 65 -18.30 8.39 -15.10
CA SER A 65 -18.89 8.95 -16.32
C SER A 65 -17.90 9.02 -17.48
N GLY A 66 -18.46 8.93 -18.68
CA GLY A 66 -17.79 9.16 -19.94
C GLY A 66 -17.55 10.64 -20.24
N VAL A 67 -17.11 10.91 -21.47
CA VAL A 67 -16.85 12.24 -22.03
C VAL A 67 -17.38 12.32 -23.44
N SER A 68 -18.25 13.31 -23.68
CA SER A 68 -18.90 13.51 -24.98
C SER A 68 -17.89 13.81 -26.09
N ILE A 69 -18.37 13.73 -27.33
CA ILE A 69 -17.64 14.11 -28.54
C ILE A 69 -17.23 15.59 -28.45
N ASN A 70 -15.99 15.91 -28.82
CA ASN A 70 -15.43 17.27 -28.82
C ASN A 70 -15.49 17.99 -27.46
N GLU A 71 -15.50 17.23 -26.36
CA GLU A 71 -15.55 17.75 -24.99
C GLU A 71 -14.23 17.52 -24.24
N SER A 72 -13.94 18.40 -23.28
CA SER A 72 -12.87 18.20 -22.30
C SER A 72 -13.45 18.13 -20.90
N LEU A 73 -13.06 17.11 -20.13
CA LEU A 73 -13.56 16.87 -18.78
C LEU A 73 -12.41 16.50 -17.85
N GLU A 74 -12.45 17.03 -16.63
CA GLU A 74 -11.56 16.63 -15.54
C GLU A 74 -12.38 15.90 -14.48
N ILE A 75 -11.92 14.70 -14.13
CA ILE A 75 -12.58 13.82 -13.17
C ILE A 75 -11.59 13.54 -12.04
N GLU A 76 -11.97 13.92 -10.83
CA GLU A 76 -11.27 13.52 -9.61
C GLU A 76 -12.03 12.40 -8.92
N CYS A 77 -11.30 11.36 -8.51
CA CYS A 77 -11.90 10.27 -7.79
C CYS A 77 -10.92 9.64 -6.82
N THR A 78 -11.43 8.70 -6.03
CA THR A 78 -10.62 7.94 -5.10
C THR A 78 -11.06 6.49 -5.08
N ILE A 79 -10.10 5.57 -4.98
CA ILE A 79 -10.31 4.14 -4.75
C ILE A 79 -9.70 3.74 -3.40
N ALA A 80 -10.36 2.86 -2.66
CA ALA A 80 -9.90 2.43 -1.33
C ALA A 80 -9.24 1.06 -1.41
N ILE A 81 -7.97 0.97 -1.05
CA ILE A 81 -7.19 -0.26 -1.00
C ILE A 81 -7.75 -1.13 0.15
N PRO A 82 -8.19 -2.38 -0.11
CA PRO A 82 -8.61 -3.28 0.96
C PRO A 82 -7.50 -3.49 1.99
N LYS A 83 -7.89 -3.53 3.28
CA LYS A 83 -6.96 -3.82 4.39
C LYS A 83 -6.39 -5.24 4.33
N THR A 84 -7.02 -6.15 3.59
CA THR A 84 -6.60 -7.54 3.39
C THR A 84 -5.42 -7.68 2.43
N LEU A 85 -5.04 -6.62 1.71
CA LEU A 85 -3.90 -6.65 0.81
C LEU A 85 -2.60 -6.57 1.59
N ASN A 86 -2.07 -7.70 2.02
CA ASN A 86 -0.73 -7.80 2.58
C ASN A 86 0.24 -8.24 1.48
N THR A 87 1.08 -7.33 0.99
CA THR A 87 2.16 -7.70 0.08
C THR A 87 3.41 -7.95 0.90
N SER A 88 3.77 -9.22 1.09
CA SER A 88 5.09 -9.57 1.61
C SER A 88 6.12 -9.35 0.49
N ILE A 89 6.72 -8.16 0.47
CA ILE A 89 7.83 -7.84 -0.41
C ILE A 89 9.11 -8.26 0.32
N GLY A 90 9.82 -9.26 -0.22
CA GLY A 90 11.25 -9.40 0.10
C GLY A 90 11.81 -10.79 0.46
N PHE A 91 11.02 -11.87 0.49
CA PHE A 91 11.56 -13.17 0.99
C PHE A 91 11.40 -14.38 0.07
N CYS A 92 10.81 -14.25 -1.12
CA CYS A 92 10.55 -15.41 -1.97
C CYS A 92 10.90 -15.16 -3.45
N ASN A 93 11.81 -15.96 -4.01
CA ASN A 93 12.17 -15.93 -5.44
C ASN A 93 11.24 -16.81 -6.32
N LEU A 94 10.21 -17.41 -5.71
CA LEU A 94 9.26 -18.29 -6.40
C LEU A 94 7.96 -17.58 -6.75
N ILE A 95 7.60 -16.52 -6.03
CA ILE A 95 6.33 -15.80 -6.20
C ILE A 95 6.62 -14.31 -6.14
N GLU A 96 6.29 -13.60 -7.22
CA GLU A 96 6.39 -12.15 -7.30
C GLU A 96 4.97 -11.58 -7.43
N ILE A 97 4.64 -10.59 -6.60
CA ILE A 97 3.35 -9.90 -6.62
C ILE A 97 3.60 -8.44 -7.00
N LYS A 98 2.93 -7.99 -8.05
CA LYS A 98 2.91 -6.60 -8.51
C LYS A 98 1.49 -6.07 -8.52
N TYR A 99 1.33 -4.77 -8.39
CA TYR A 99 0.05 -4.11 -8.57
C TYR A 99 0.17 -3.10 -9.69
N ASP A 100 -0.88 -3.07 -10.51
CA ASP A 100 -1.01 -2.13 -11.61
C ASP A 100 -2.36 -1.44 -11.48
N LEU A 101 -2.32 -0.12 -11.43
CA LEU A 101 -3.51 0.71 -11.48
C LEU A 101 -3.74 1.12 -12.93
N GLU A 102 -4.80 0.59 -13.51
CA GLU A 102 -5.17 0.81 -14.90
C GLU A 102 -6.36 1.76 -14.97
N ILE A 103 -6.26 2.75 -15.84
CA ILE A 103 -7.32 3.70 -16.15
C ILE A 103 -7.60 3.58 -17.64
N GLU A 104 -8.82 3.22 -17.98
CA GLU A 104 -9.29 2.95 -19.33
C GLU A 104 -10.48 3.85 -19.67
N GLY A 105 -10.40 4.60 -20.75
CA GLY A 105 -11.57 5.24 -21.35
C GLY A 105 -12.24 4.24 -22.30
N VAL A 106 -13.41 3.73 -21.95
CA VAL A 106 -14.17 2.80 -22.77
C VAL A 106 -14.83 3.59 -23.90
N VAL A 107 -14.47 3.31 -25.14
CA VAL A 107 -15.07 3.91 -26.34
C VAL A 107 -15.91 2.87 -27.07
N SER A 108 -16.91 3.33 -27.81
CA SER A 108 -17.76 2.46 -28.61
C SER A 108 -17.04 1.88 -29.83
N ASP A 109 -17.61 0.81 -30.38
CA ASP A 109 -17.26 0.24 -31.69
C ASP A 109 -15.83 -0.33 -31.82
N CYS A 110 -15.32 -0.39 -33.05
CA CYS A 110 -14.00 -0.94 -33.40
C CYS A 110 -12.88 0.08 -33.17
N HIS A 111 -12.92 0.77 -32.03
CA HIS A 111 -11.88 1.71 -31.61
C HIS A 111 -11.04 1.10 -30.49
N ILE A 112 -9.80 1.58 -30.37
CA ILE A 112 -8.89 1.16 -29.31
C ILE A 112 -9.15 2.05 -28.10
N ASN A 113 -9.47 1.44 -26.96
CA ASN A 113 -9.66 2.17 -25.71
C ASN A 113 -8.35 2.87 -25.29
N PRO A 114 -8.36 4.20 -25.04
CA PRO A 114 -7.22 4.85 -24.41
C PRO A 114 -7.00 4.30 -23.00
N GLN A 115 -5.77 3.90 -22.70
CA GLN A 115 -5.39 3.30 -21.41
C GLN A 115 -4.14 3.98 -20.83
N VAL A 116 -4.10 4.11 -19.50
CA VAL A 116 -2.94 4.59 -18.73
C VAL A 116 -2.70 3.63 -17.58
N HIS A 117 -1.44 3.21 -17.40
CA HIS A 117 -1.03 2.26 -16.38
C HIS A 117 -0.08 2.92 -15.37
N PHE A 118 -0.32 2.65 -14.09
CA PHE A 118 0.58 3.04 -13.01
C PHE A 118 1.04 1.80 -12.23
N PRO A 119 2.31 1.41 -12.34
CA PRO A 119 2.85 0.40 -11.45
C PRO A 119 2.90 0.97 -10.02
N ILE A 120 2.17 0.34 -9.10
CA ILE A 120 2.13 0.77 -7.70
C ILE A 120 2.66 -0.30 -6.74
N THR A 121 3.23 0.16 -5.64
CA THR A 121 3.69 -0.67 -4.53
C THR A 121 2.74 -0.49 -3.35
N ILE A 122 2.21 -1.59 -2.83
CA ILE A 122 1.32 -1.59 -1.65
C ILE A 122 2.06 -2.25 -0.49
N GLY A 123 2.42 -1.44 0.50
CA GLY A 123 3.10 -1.87 1.72
C GLY A 123 2.17 -1.95 2.95
N ASN A 124 2.75 -2.32 4.09
CA ASN A 124 2.02 -2.47 5.35
C ASN A 124 1.97 -1.17 6.18
N GLN A 125 2.87 -0.21 5.93
CA GLN A 125 2.99 1.05 6.66
C GLN A 125 2.90 2.26 5.72
N PRO A 126 2.16 3.33 6.09
CA PRO A 126 2.03 4.57 5.31
C PRO A 126 3.38 5.25 5.07
N ILE A 127 3.52 5.81 3.87
CA ILE A 127 4.60 6.72 3.52
C ILE A 127 4.13 8.13 3.88
N ASP A 128 4.63 8.66 4.98
CA ASP A 128 4.35 10.05 5.37
C ASP A 128 5.18 10.99 4.49
N LEU A 129 4.55 11.63 3.51
CA LEU A 129 5.17 12.62 2.61
C LEU A 129 5.45 13.97 3.30
N ASN A 130 4.97 14.17 4.53
CA ASN A 130 5.25 15.35 5.34
C ASN A 130 6.61 15.23 6.06
N PHE A 131 7.68 15.01 5.30
CA PHE A 131 9.04 15.27 5.76
C PHE A 131 9.33 16.79 5.72
N ASN A 132 8.46 17.59 6.32
CA ASN A 132 8.86 18.94 6.70
C ASN A 132 9.80 18.80 7.89
N GLN A 133 11.06 19.14 7.65
CA GLN A 133 12.07 19.31 8.67
C GLN A 133 11.58 20.29 9.73
N SER A 134 11.08 19.77 10.84
CA SER A 134 11.34 20.35 12.15
C SER A 134 12.51 19.58 12.77
N GLN A 135 13.74 19.97 12.39
CA GLN A 135 14.80 19.99 13.41
C GLN A 135 14.29 20.93 14.52
N SER A 136 14.25 20.61 15.81
CA SER A 136 14.69 19.45 16.57
C SER A 136 13.87 19.49 17.86
N SER A 137 13.05 18.48 18.16
CA SER A 137 12.84 18.17 19.56
C SER A 137 13.94 17.19 19.92
N LEU A 138 14.92 17.66 20.71
CA LEU A 138 15.78 16.78 21.49
C LEU A 138 14.95 15.57 21.95
N PRO A 139 15.48 14.33 21.93
CA PRO A 139 14.86 13.29 22.74
C PRO A 139 14.62 13.90 24.12
N PRO A 140 13.48 13.67 24.80
CA PRO A 140 13.38 14.10 26.19
C PRO A 140 14.67 13.62 26.83
N THR A 141 15.50 14.55 27.28
CA THR A 141 16.60 14.22 28.16
C THR A 141 15.88 13.60 29.32
N PHE A 142 15.85 12.26 29.33
CA PHE A 142 15.57 11.55 30.53
C PHE A 142 16.68 12.04 31.45
N ASP A 143 16.34 12.88 32.43
CA ASP A 143 17.29 13.35 33.43
C ASP A 143 17.86 12.10 34.10
N GLN A 144 18.94 11.57 33.53
CA GLN A 144 19.61 10.36 33.99
C GLN A 144 20.35 10.63 35.31
N LEU A 145 20.25 11.83 35.87
CA LEU A 145 20.88 12.18 37.13
C LEU A 145 19.97 12.00 38.35
N SER A 146 18.64 11.84 38.19
CA SER A 146 17.74 11.58 39.33
C SER A 146 17.35 10.10 39.50
N LEU A 147 17.57 9.25 38.49
CA LEU A 147 17.29 7.80 38.55
C LEU A 147 18.53 6.91 38.58
N ARG A 148 19.75 7.47 38.56
CA ARG A 148 20.99 6.68 38.59
C ARG A 148 21.36 6.12 39.97
N ASN A 149 20.68 6.53 41.03
CA ASN A 149 21.07 6.11 42.38
C ASN A 149 20.37 4.85 42.92
N ASN A 150 19.44 4.22 42.18
CA ASN A 150 18.64 3.12 42.76
C ASN A 150 18.61 1.79 41.96
N PHE A 151 19.42 1.60 40.93
CA PHE A 151 19.68 0.25 40.45
C PHE A 151 20.94 -0.27 41.13
N GLN A 152 20.75 -0.87 42.31
CA GLN A 152 21.74 -1.81 42.80
C GLN A 152 21.91 -2.90 41.73
N ASP A 153 23.14 -3.09 41.27
CA ASP A 153 23.59 -4.27 40.53
C ASP A 153 23.45 -5.51 41.46
N GLU A 154 22.22 -5.89 41.78
CA GLU A 154 21.92 -7.18 42.38
C GLU A 154 22.01 -8.19 41.23
N ARG A 155 23.10 -8.97 41.23
CA ARG A 155 23.24 -10.13 40.34
C ARG A 155 21.95 -10.95 40.42
N PRO A 156 21.43 -11.47 39.29
CA PRO A 156 20.21 -12.26 39.32
C PRO A 156 20.37 -13.41 40.34
N PRO A 157 19.35 -13.65 41.18
CA PRO A 157 19.44 -14.60 42.27
C PRO A 157 19.78 -15.99 41.72
N SER A 158 20.53 -16.76 42.50
CA SER A 158 20.83 -18.12 42.12
C SER A 158 19.54 -18.97 42.09
N PHE A 159 19.57 -20.08 41.35
CA PHE A 159 18.44 -21.01 41.25
C PHE A 159 17.90 -21.43 42.63
N GLU A 160 18.79 -21.58 43.61
CA GLU A 160 18.43 -22.00 44.97
C GLU A 160 17.73 -20.91 45.78
N GLU A 161 18.03 -19.64 45.50
CA GLU A 161 17.36 -18.48 46.10
C GLU A 161 16.00 -18.20 45.45
N ALA A 162 15.87 -18.44 44.14
CA ALA A 162 14.61 -18.27 43.41
C ALA A 162 13.51 -19.23 43.89
N ILE A 163 13.86 -20.44 44.34
CA ILE A 163 12.90 -21.42 44.89
C ILE A 163 12.36 -20.98 46.26
N LYS A 164 13.10 -20.15 47.00
CA LYS A 164 12.70 -19.65 48.32
C LYS A 164 11.85 -18.38 48.25
N MET A 165 11.69 -17.78 47.08
CA MET A 165 10.87 -16.57 46.94
C MET A 165 9.38 -16.88 47.11
N PRO A 166 8.63 -16.06 47.87
CA PRO A 166 7.20 -16.25 48.04
C PRO A 166 6.48 -16.01 46.71
N LYS A 167 5.62 -16.95 46.32
CA LYS A 167 4.83 -16.86 45.08
C LYS A 167 3.93 -15.62 45.13
N LEU A 168 4.18 -14.65 44.25
CA LEU A 168 3.31 -13.50 44.06
C LEU A 168 1.94 -13.99 43.61
N LYS A 169 0.90 -13.72 44.42
CA LYS A 169 -0.49 -14.03 44.05
C LYS A 169 -0.89 -13.15 42.86
N LEU A 170 -1.12 -13.79 41.72
CA LEU A 170 -1.72 -13.16 40.54
C LEU A 170 -3.19 -12.87 40.86
N ASN A 171 -3.51 -11.63 41.20
CA ASN A 171 -4.90 -11.20 41.33
C ASN A 171 -5.48 -11.01 39.92
N TYR A 172 -6.27 -11.99 39.47
CA TYR A 172 -7.21 -11.79 38.36
C TYR A 172 -8.41 -11.01 38.89
N GLN A 173 -8.58 -9.77 38.44
CA GLN A 173 -9.84 -9.04 38.62
C GLN A 173 -10.82 -9.54 37.55
N GLN A 174 -12.02 -9.95 37.98
CA GLN A 174 -13.16 -10.26 37.11
C GLN A 174 -13.93 -8.99 36.75
#